data_AF-A0AAV5VDB7-F1
#
_entry.id   AF-A0AAV5VDB7-F1
#
_cell.length_a   1.000
_cell.length_b   1.000
_cell.length_c   1.000
_cell.angle_alpha   90.00
_cell.angle_beta   90.00
_cell.angle_gamma   90.00
#
_symmetry.space_group_name_H-M   'P 1'
#
loop_
_entity.id
_entity.type
_entity.pdbx_description
1 polymer ?
#
loop_
_entity_poly.entity_id
_entity_poly.type
_entity_poly.pdbx_seq_one_letter_code
_entity_poly.pdbx_strand_id
1 'polypeptide(L)' 'TRPGSYAWLTSWGAYTAANILPANLQQAELYIDSGKLCENRYPGFFDSQHICAGGQDGKSTCYNDEGGP' A
#
# COMPACT_ATOMS: atom_id res chain seq x y z
N THR A 1 -2.46 1.41 12.93
CA THR A 1 -1.13 0.92 12.50
C THR A 1 -0.05 1.88 12.99
N ARG A 2 1.18 1.43 13.25
CA ARG A 2 2.26 2.26 13.85
C ARG A 2 3.39 2.49 12.83
N PRO A 3 3.94 3.70 12.67
CA PRO A 3 5.18 3.90 11.91
C PRO A 3 6.29 2.95 12.37
N GLY A 4 7.05 2.40 11.42
CA GLY A 4 8.10 1.43 11.70
C GLY A 4 7.61 0.00 11.99
N SER A 5 6.35 -0.29 11.71
CA SER A 5 5.80 -1.65 11.73
C SER A 5 5.40 -2.10 10.32
N TYR A 6 5.02 -3.37 10.20
CA TYR A 6 4.51 -3.95 8.96
C TYR A 6 3.01 -4.20 9.04
N ALA A 7 2.33 -4.13 7.90
CA ALA A 7 0.93 -4.49 7.74
C ALA A 7 0.75 -5.37 6.51
N TRP A 8 -0.32 -6.17 6.52
CA TRP A 8 -0.70 -7.00 5.38
C TRP A 8 -1.70 -6.24 4.52
N LEU A 9 -1.40 -6.14 3.22
CA LEU A 9 -2.36 -5.84 2.18
C LEU A 9 -2.90 -7.16 1.66
N THR A 10 -4.22 -7.29 1.50
CA THR A 10 -4.84 -8.47 0.87
C THR A 10 -5.86 -8.05 -0.17
N SER A 11 -5.81 -8.62 -1.38
CA SER A 11 -6.68 -8.21 -2.48
C SER A 11 -6.75 -9.23 -3.64
N TRP A 12 -7.82 -9.13 -4.44
CA TRP A 12 -7.98 -9.79 -5.74
C TRP A 12 -7.65 -8.87 -6.93
N GLY A 13 -7.10 -7.69 -6.66
CA GLY A 13 -6.66 -6.76 -7.68
C GLY A 13 -5.47 -7.27 -8.47
N ALA A 14 -5.13 -6.52 -9.52
CA ALA A 14 -4.07 -6.90 -10.42
C ALA A 14 -2.72 -6.99 -9.69
N TYR A 15 -1.87 -7.93 -10.06
CA TYR A 15 -0.54 -8.06 -9.46
C TYR A 15 0.58 -7.53 -10.36
N THR A 16 0.23 -6.93 -11.51
CA THR A 16 1.17 -6.33 -12.46
C THR A 16 0.56 -5.09 -13.12
N ALA A 17 1.42 -4.19 -13.62
CA ALA A 17 0.99 -3.02 -14.39
C ALA A 17 0.30 -3.38 -15.73
N ALA A 18 0.39 -4.63 -16.18
CA ALA A 18 -0.36 -5.13 -17.33
C ALA A 18 -1.83 -5.49 -16.99
N ASN A 19 -2.30 -5.16 -15.78
CA ASN A 19 -3.66 -5.38 -15.29
C ASN A 19 -4.10 -6.85 -15.32
N ILE A 20 -3.17 -7.75 -14.99
CA ILE A 20 -3.45 -9.19 -14.91
C ILE A 20 -4.05 -9.51 -13.54
N LEU A 21 -5.27 -10.05 -13.53
CA LEU A 21 -5.98 -10.43 -12.32
C LEU A 21 -5.57 -11.83 -11.84
N PRO A 22 -5.40 -12.04 -10.53
CA PRO A 22 -5.04 -13.31 -9.94
C PRO A 22 -6.26 -14.24 -9.82
N ALA A 23 -6.02 -15.55 -9.89
CA ALA A 23 -7.06 -16.56 -9.65
C ALA A 23 -7.37 -16.76 -8.16
N ASN A 24 -6.44 -16.38 -7.28
CA ASN A 24 -6.53 -16.53 -5.83
C ASN A 24 -6.33 -15.18 -5.14
N LEU A 25 -6.81 -15.05 -3.90
CA LEU A 25 -6.52 -13.89 -3.06
C LEU A 25 -4.99 -13.72 -2.92
N GLN A 26 -4.50 -12.51 -3.16
CA GLN A 26 -3.10 -12.16 -2.99
C GLN A 26 -2.88 -11.46 -1.66
N GLN A 27 -1.66 -11.57 -1.14
CA GLN A 27 -1.24 -10.85 0.05
C GLN A 27 0.18 -10.31 -0.10
N ALA A 28 0.41 -9.11 0.44
CA ALA A 28 1.74 -8.50 0.49
C ALA A 28 1.96 -7.84 1.86
N GLU A 29 3.13 -8.06 2.44
CA GLU A 29 3.55 -7.38 3.66
C GLU A 29 4.22 -6.05 3.30
N LEU A 30 3.65 -4.95 3.76
CA LEU A 30 4.09 -3.58 3.48
C LEU A 30 4.63 -2.92 4.75
N TYR A 31 5.75 -2.22 4.62
CA TYR A 31 6.32 -1.39 5.69
C TYR A 31 5.56 -0.07 5.82
N ILE A 32 5.22 0.33 7.04
CA ILE A 32 4.50 1.59 7.32
C ILE A 32 5.51 2.71 7.56
N ASP A 33 5.48 3.69 6.66
CA ASP A 33 6.33 4.88 6.71
C ASP A 33 5.87 5.85 7.82
N SER A 34 6.77 6.74 8.23
CA SER A 34 6.40 7.83 9.15
C SER A 34 5.54 8.88 8.45
N GLY A 35 4.58 9.48 9.18
CA GLY A 35 3.72 10.53 8.62
C GLY A 35 4.51 11.70 8.01
N LYS A 36 5.68 12.05 8.58
CA LYS A 36 6.56 13.09 8.01
C LYS A 36 7.14 12.69 6.65
N LEU A 37 7.49 11.42 6.46
CA LEU A 37 7.94 10.91 5.16
C LEU A 37 6.78 10.90 4.16
N CYS A 38 5.58 10.49 4.60
CA CYS A 38 4.38 10.50 3.76
C CYS A 38 4.02 11.93 3.31
N GLU A 39 4.02 12.90 4.23
CA GLU A 39 3.76 14.32 3.93
C GLU A 39 4.75 14.87 2.90
N ASN A 40 6.04 14.55 3.06
CA ASN A 40 7.06 14.97 2.10
C ASN A 40 6.87 14.33 0.71
N ARG A 41 6.33 13.11 0.64
CA ARG A 41 6.06 12.38 -0.61
C ARG A 41 4.76 12.84 -1.29
N TYR A 42 3.76 13.22 -0.51
CA TYR A 42 2.42 13.59 -0.96
C TYR A 42 2.00 14.97 -0.41
N PRO A 43 2.75 16.05 -0.73
CA PRO A 43 2.54 17.37 -0.14
C PRO A 43 1.14 17.91 -0.48
N GLY A 44 0.38 18.31 0.54
CA GLY A 44 -0.96 18.87 0.40
C GLY A 44 -2.09 17.85 0.18
N PHE A 45 -1.78 16.56 0.10
CA PHE A 45 -2.76 15.46 0.02
C PHE A 45 -2.74 14.54 1.25
N PHE A 46 -1.66 14.59 2.03
CA PHE A 46 -1.52 13.81 3.25
C PHE A 46 -1.98 14.62 4.46
N ASP A 47 -2.61 13.94 5.42
CA ASP A 47 -2.98 14.53 6.70
C ASP A 47 -2.96 13.47 7.82
N SER A 48 -3.33 13.86 9.04
CA SER A 48 -3.31 12.97 10.21
C SER A 48 -4.27 11.77 10.15
N GLN A 49 -5.21 11.75 9.20
CA GLN A 49 -6.15 10.65 8.98
C GLN A 49 -5.59 9.61 7.98
N HIS A 50 -4.46 9.90 7.33
CA HIS A 50 -3.82 9.03 6.37
C HIS A 50 -2.66 8.23 6.97
N ILE A 51 -2.38 7.09 6.33
CA ILE A 51 -1.19 6.27 6.55
C ILE A 51 -0.62 5.97 5.17
N CYS A 52 0.70 5.94 5.02
CA CYS A 52 1.33 5.40 3.82
C CYS A 52 2.17 4.17 4.15
N ALA A 53 2.09 3.16 3.30
CA ALA A 53 2.81 1.91 3.44
C ALA A 53 3.31 1.43 2.07
N GLY A 54 4.44 0.73 2.05
CA GLY A 54 5.08 0.24 0.82
C GLY A 54 6.32 1.06 0.44
N GLY A 55 6.64 1.10 -0.86
CA GLY A 55 7.80 1.84 -1.38
C GLY A 55 9.16 1.12 -1.22
N GLN A 56 9.17 -0.08 -0.64
CA GLN A 56 10.33 -0.96 -0.55
C GLN A 56 10.01 -2.32 -1.22
N ASP A 57 11.02 -2.94 -1.83
CA ASP A 57 11.00 -4.35 -2.28
C ASP A 57 9.98 -4.75 -3.35
N GLY A 58 9.51 -3.81 -4.17
CA GLY A 58 8.60 -4.10 -5.29
C GLY A 58 7.20 -4.56 -4.85
N LYS A 59 6.86 -4.39 -3.57
CA LYS A 59 5.54 -4.66 -3.01
C LYS A 59 4.76 -3.36 -2.88
N SER A 60 3.57 -3.32 -3.46
CA SER A 60 2.69 -2.16 -3.45
C SER A 60 1.27 -2.60 -3.78
N THR A 61 0.32 -1.69 -3.60
CA THR A 61 -0.97 -1.76 -4.28
C THR A 61 -0.80 -1.62 -5.79
N CYS A 62 -1.77 -2.11 -6.54
CA CYS A 62 -1.93 -1.96 -7.97
C CYS A 62 -3.42 -1.73 -8.32
N TYR A 63 -3.78 -1.91 -9.59
CA TYR A 63 -5.15 -1.70 -10.07
C TYR A 63 -6.14 -2.66 -9.40
N ASN A 64 -7.28 -2.13 -8.94
CA ASN A 64 -8.36 -2.90 -8.32
C ASN A 64 -8.01 -3.45 -6.91
N ASP A 65 -7.07 -2.83 -6.20
CA ASP A 65 -6.78 -3.11 -4.79
C ASP A 65 -7.57 -2.20 -3.82
N GLU A 66 -8.40 -1.31 -4.34
CA GLU A 66 -9.12 -0.32 -3.53
C GLU A 66 -10.19 -0.96 -2.63
N GLY A 67 -10.29 -0.47 -1.39
CA GLY A 67 -11.32 -0.90 -0.44
C GLY A 67 -10.98 -2.15 0.37
N GLY A 68 -9.83 -2.80 0.11
CA GLY A 68 -9.29 -3.87 0.93
C GLY A 68 -8.73 -3.36 2.28
N PRO A 69 -8.69 -4.22 3.33
CA PRO A 69 -7.97 -3.96 4.56
C PRO A 69 -6.45 -4.17 4.44
#